data_AF-A0A497EUK3-F1
#
_entry.id   AF-A0A497EUK3-F1
#
_cell.length_a   1.000
_cell.length_b   1.000
_cell.length_c   1.000
_cell.angle_alpha   90.00
_cell.angle_beta   90.00
_cell.angle_gamma   90.00
#
_symmetry.space_group_name_H-M   'P 1'
#
loop_
_entity.id
_entity.type
_entity.pdbx_description
1 polymer ?
#
loop_
_entity_poly.entity_id
_entity_poly.type
_entity_poly.pdbx_seq_one_letter_code
_entity_poly.pdbx_strand_id
1 'polypeptide(L)'
;LRPIIPGITDREIDYIVGEAKKAGAYGVVAGSLRITEGIVARLRKAGVNVDVILKRAGKLQGSKQITVKSSDLKQLVEEAVKEKGLTYFNSACCACAFSCEVPCFSLCWTTNMCTNCSNRCEEKLPHVDVDDVAQTLYSLAGVKAIDVKVSEHKVLLKVDKEDAKKVADAHLFTLQTLLRRRIMLASS
;
A
#
# COMPACT_ATOMS: atom_id res chain seq x y z
N LEU A 1 -14.97 1.72 -1.36
CA LEU A 1 -15.52 0.36 -1.48
C LEU A 1 -14.55 -0.63 -0.84
N ARG A 2 -14.70 -0.87 0.48
CA ARG A 2 -13.88 -1.87 1.19
C ARG A 2 -14.75 -2.68 2.17
N PRO A 3 -14.59 -4.01 2.22
CA PRO A 3 -13.90 -4.84 1.23
C PRO A 3 -14.72 -4.98 -0.07
N ILE A 4 -14.06 -5.37 -1.17
CA ILE A 4 -14.71 -5.97 -2.33
C ILE A 4 -14.98 -7.43 -1.97
N ILE A 5 -16.25 -7.81 -1.92
CA ILE A 5 -16.73 -9.16 -1.66
C ILE A 5 -17.13 -9.79 -3.01
N PRO A 6 -16.39 -10.79 -3.51
CA PRO A 6 -16.70 -11.45 -4.78
C PRO A 6 -18.09 -12.09 -4.79
N GLY A 7 -18.85 -11.87 -5.87
CA GLY A 7 -20.22 -12.30 -6.04
C GLY A 7 -21.29 -11.37 -5.42
N ILE A 8 -20.88 -10.28 -4.76
CA ILE A 8 -21.77 -9.30 -4.13
C ILE A 8 -21.40 -7.91 -4.62
N THR A 9 -20.40 -7.29 -4.00
CA THR A 9 -20.11 -5.87 -4.23
C THR A 9 -19.52 -5.61 -5.63
N ASP A 10 -18.93 -6.63 -6.25
CA ASP A 10 -18.46 -6.58 -7.64
C ASP A 10 -19.61 -6.49 -8.66
N ARG A 11 -20.82 -6.95 -8.29
CA ARG A 11 -22.03 -6.80 -9.11
C ARG A 11 -22.75 -5.47 -8.89
N GLU A 12 -22.46 -4.81 -7.78
CA GLU A 12 -23.10 -3.57 -7.33
C GLU A 12 -22.15 -2.36 -7.45
N ILE A 13 -20.99 -2.51 -8.10
CA ILE A 13 -19.96 -1.44 -8.19
C ILE A 13 -20.58 -0.15 -8.71
N ASP A 14 -21.31 -0.22 -9.82
CA ASP A 14 -21.87 0.97 -10.46
C ASP A 14 -22.79 1.75 -9.52
N TYR A 15 -23.73 1.04 -8.90
CA TYR A 15 -24.66 1.57 -7.91
C TYR A 15 -23.93 2.17 -6.71
N ILE A 16 -23.03 1.41 -6.06
CA ILE A 16 -22.35 1.87 -4.85
C ILE A 16 -21.49 3.10 -5.12
N VAL A 17 -20.75 3.12 -6.24
CA VAL A 17 -19.94 4.28 -6.61
C VAL A 17 -20.82 5.48 -6.98
N GLY A 18 -21.95 5.24 -7.66
CA GLY A 18 -22.94 6.27 -7.98
C GLY A 18 -23.53 6.93 -6.73
N GLU A 19 -23.98 6.13 -5.77
CA GLU A 19 -24.51 6.64 -4.50
C GLU A 19 -23.43 7.37 -3.69
N ALA A 20 -22.19 6.85 -3.68
CA ALA A 20 -21.08 7.55 -3.03
C ALA A 20 -20.82 8.93 -3.65
N LYS A 21 -20.86 9.05 -4.98
CA LYS A 21 -20.72 10.35 -5.67
C LYS A 21 -21.85 11.30 -5.28
N LYS A 22 -23.10 10.84 -5.29
CA LYS A 22 -24.27 11.66 -4.88
C LYS A 22 -24.15 12.14 -3.44
N ALA A 23 -23.58 11.32 -2.56
CA ALA A 23 -23.29 11.68 -1.17
C ALA A 23 -22.07 12.61 -1.00
N GLY A 24 -21.42 13.04 -2.10
CA GLY A 24 -20.30 13.98 -2.08
C GLY A 24 -18.92 13.34 -1.89
N ALA A 25 -18.79 12.02 -2.09
CA ALA A 25 -17.48 11.38 -2.05
C ALA A 25 -16.57 11.91 -3.17
N TYR A 26 -15.32 12.22 -2.84
CA TYR A 26 -14.31 12.67 -3.81
C TYR A 26 -13.58 11.50 -4.50
N GLY A 27 -13.43 10.39 -3.79
CA GLY A 27 -12.71 9.23 -4.30
C GLY A 27 -13.04 7.96 -3.54
N VAL A 28 -12.58 6.83 -4.09
CA VAL A 28 -12.95 5.50 -3.64
C VAL A 28 -11.71 4.67 -3.38
N VAL A 29 -11.60 4.14 -2.16
CA VAL A 29 -10.61 3.12 -1.81
C VAL A 29 -11.15 1.74 -2.15
N ALA A 30 -10.39 0.96 -2.93
CA ALA A 30 -10.70 -0.43 -3.26
C ALA A 30 -9.89 -1.42 -2.41
N GLY A 31 -10.53 -2.04 -1.41
CA GLY A 31 -9.89 -2.98 -0.50
C GLY A 31 -10.24 -4.44 -0.81
N SER A 32 -9.27 -5.35 -0.84
CA SER A 32 -9.55 -6.78 -0.97
C SER A 32 -10.18 -7.34 0.31
N LEU A 33 -11.08 -8.32 0.16
CA LEU A 33 -11.59 -9.08 1.29
C LEU A 33 -10.48 -9.94 1.91
N ARG A 34 -10.45 -9.99 3.24
CA ARG A 34 -9.65 -10.96 4.00
C ARG A 34 -10.57 -11.89 4.75
N ILE A 35 -10.22 -13.18 4.77
CA ILE A 35 -11.04 -14.24 5.36
C ILE A 35 -10.23 -15.12 6.31
N THR A 36 -10.92 -15.72 7.26
CA THR A 36 -10.51 -16.83 8.12
C THR A 36 -11.61 -17.89 8.06
N GLU A 37 -11.39 -19.09 8.61
CA GLU A 37 -12.44 -20.11 8.67
C GLU A 37 -13.70 -19.59 9.38
N GLY A 38 -13.54 -18.85 10.48
CA GLY A 38 -14.65 -18.24 11.20
C GLY A 38 -15.39 -17.18 10.37
N ILE A 39 -14.69 -16.37 9.57
CA ILE A 39 -15.34 -15.40 8.67
C ILE A 39 -16.16 -16.13 7.60
N VAL A 40 -15.60 -17.18 6.98
CA VAL A 40 -16.29 -17.96 5.96
C VAL A 40 -17.54 -18.63 6.53
N ALA A 41 -17.46 -19.21 7.73
CA ALA A 41 -18.59 -19.83 8.40
C ALA A 41 -19.72 -18.81 8.67
N ARG A 42 -19.38 -17.60 9.13
CA ARG A 42 -20.37 -16.53 9.34
C ARG A 42 -21.02 -16.05 8.05
N LEU A 43 -20.23 -15.86 6.97
CA LEU A 43 -20.76 -15.50 5.66
C LEU A 43 -21.73 -16.56 5.13
N ARG A 44 -21.34 -17.85 5.22
CA ARG A 44 -22.20 -18.97 4.83
C ARG A 44 -23.50 -18.99 5.64
N LYS A 45 -23.42 -18.79 6.96
CA LYS A 45 -24.60 -18.72 7.85
C LYS A 45 -25.53 -17.55 7.49
N ALA A 46 -24.98 -16.45 6.98
CA ALA A 46 -25.75 -15.29 6.49
C ALA A 46 -26.32 -15.49 5.08
N GLY A 47 -26.18 -16.67 4.48
CA GLY A 47 -26.70 -16.98 3.13
C GLY A 47 -25.81 -16.50 1.98
N VAL A 48 -24.58 -16.04 2.26
CA VAL A 48 -23.63 -15.64 1.22
C VAL A 48 -23.08 -16.89 0.52
N ASN A 49 -23.09 -16.90 -0.81
CA ASN A 49 -22.40 -17.92 -1.60
C ASN A 49 -20.88 -17.76 -1.45
N VAL A 50 -20.30 -18.54 -0.55
CA VAL A 50 -18.86 -18.49 -0.26
C VAL A 50 -18.00 -19.19 -1.32
N ASP A 51 -18.56 -19.95 -2.26
CA ASP A 51 -17.77 -20.72 -3.22
C ASP A 51 -16.98 -19.80 -4.16
N VAL A 52 -17.56 -18.66 -4.54
CA VAL A 52 -16.88 -17.64 -5.37
C VAL A 52 -15.68 -17.04 -4.61
N ILE A 53 -15.85 -16.84 -3.30
CA ILE A 53 -14.80 -16.32 -2.42
C ILE A 53 -13.69 -17.37 -2.25
N LEU A 54 -14.07 -18.62 -1.97
CA LEU A 54 -13.14 -19.73 -1.74
C LEU A 54 -12.37 -20.13 -2.99
N LYS A 55 -12.94 -20.01 -4.19
CA LYS A 55 -12.21 -20.20 -5.46
C LYS A 55 -11.08 -19.17 -5.66
N ARG A 56 -11.27 -17.96 -5.14
CA ARG A 56 -10.29 -16.86 -5.20
C ARG A 56 -9.35 -16.85 -4.00
N ALA A 57 -9.68 -17.60 -2.95
CA ALA A 57 -8.83 -17.83 -1.81
C ALA A 57 -8.06 -19.15 -1.97
N GLY A 58 -6.89 -19.26 -1.34
CA GLY A 58 -6.22 -20.55 -1.21
C GLY A 58 -6.92 -21.41 -0.15
N LYS A 59 -6.26 -22.52 0.21
CA LYS A 59 -6.66 -23.35 1.35
C LYS A 59 -6.73 -22.50 2.62
N LEU A 60 -7.83 -22.61 3.36
CA LEU A 60 -7.99 -21.94 4.65
C LEU A 60 -6.98 -22.47 5.69
N GLN A 61 -6.57 -21.61 6.61
CA GLN A 61 -5.52 -21.89 7.60
C GLN A 61 -6.00 -21.51 9.01
N GLY A 62 -7.18 -22.00 9.41
CA GLY A 62 -7.75 -21.72 10.74
C GLY A 62 -8.06 -20.24 10.96
N SER A 63 -7.40 -19.66 11.96
CA SER A 63 -7.54 -18.26 12.37
C SER A 63 -6.68 -17.28 11.56
N LYS A 64 -5.76 -17.78 10.71
CA LYS A 64 -4.89 -16.91 9.91
C LYS A 64 -5.68 -16.20 8.82
N GLN A 65 -5.48 -14.88 8.72
CA GLN A 65 -6.11 -14.09 7.66
C GLN A 65 -5.48 -14.40 6.30
N ILE A 66 -6.33 -14.74 5.34
CA ILE A 66 -5.97 -14.96 3.95
C ILE A 66 -6.60 -13.85 3.13
N THR A 67 -5.80 -13.21 2.29
CA THR A 67 -6.30 -12.21 1.35
C THR A 67 -6.89 -12.90 0.13
N VAL A 68 -8.12 -12.54 -0.22
CA VAL A 68 -8.80 -13.03 -1.42
C VAL A 68 -8.20 -12.32 -2.64
N LYS A 69 -7.89 -13.06 -3.70
CA LYS A 69 -7.37 -12.48 -4.95
C LYS A 69 -8.45 -11.60 -5.60
N SER A 70 -8.12 -10.34 -5.85
CA SER A 70 -9.08 -9.32 -6.33
C SER A 70 -8.44 -8.29 -7.27
N SER A 71 -7.34 -8.60 -7.94
CA SER A 71 -6.69 -7.66 -8.88
C SER A 71 -7.61 -7.29 -10.04
N ASP A 72 -8.28 -8.28 -10.61
CA ASP A 72 -9.31 -8.11 -11.64
C ASP A 72 -10.51 -7.29 -11.12
N LEU A 73 -10.97 -7.58 -9.90
CA LEU A 73 -12.10 -6.85 -9.32
C LEU A 73 -11.74 -5.39 -9.01
N LYS A 74 -10.50 -5.14 -8.60
CA LYS A 74 -9.98 -3.78 -8.38
C LYS A 74 -9.95 -2.97 -9.68
N GLN A 75 -9.62 -3.61 -10.80
CA GLN A 75 -9.67 -2.96 -12.11
C GLN A 75 -11.09 -2.56 -12.49
N LEU A 76 -12.08 -3.44 -12.28
CA LEU A 76 -13.50 -3.11 -12.51
C LEU A 76 -13.95 -1.91 -11.64
N VAL A 77 -13.51 -1.86 -10.38
CA VAL A 77 -13.79 -0.71 -9.51
C VAL A 77 -13.10 0.55 -10.01
N GLU A 78 -11.85 0.46 -10.46
CA GLU A 78 -11.11 1.61 -11.01
C GLU A 78 -11.82 2.21 -12.23
N GLU A 79 -12.25 1.38 -13.17
CA GLU A 79 -13.00 1.79 -14.36
C GLU A 79 -14.29 2.54 -13.97
N ALA A 80 -15.14 1.91 -13.15
CA ALA A 80 -16.41 2.50 -12.72
C ALA A 80 -16.26 3.79 -11.89
N VAL A 81 -15.16 3.93 -11.14
CA VAL A 81 -14.81 5.14 -10.37
C VAL A 81 -14.39 6.26 -11.32
N LYS A 82 -13.52 5.95 -12.29
CA LYS A 82 -13.03 6.92 -13.28
C LYS A 82 -14.14 7.41 -14.21
N GLU A 83 -15.02 6.53 -14.69
CA GLU A 83 -16.18 6.88 -15.51
C GLU A 83 -17.10 7.89 -14.81
N LYS A 84 -17.21 7.80 -13.48
CA LYS A 84 -18.01 8.74 -12.68
C LYS A 84 -17.24 10.01 -12.30
N GLY A 85 -16.00 10.19 -12.77
CA GLY A 85 -15.18 11.36 -12.48
C GLY A 85 -14.70 11.42 -11.02
N LEU A 86 -14.64 10.29 -10.33
CA LEU A 86 -14.09 10.19 -8.98
C LEU A 86 -12.63 9.74 -9.02
N THR A 87 -11.89 9.99 -7.94
CA THR A 87 -10.50 9.52 -7.82
C THR A 87 -10.44 8.08 -7.30
N TYR A 88 -9.76 7.20 -8.01
CA TYR A 88 -9.49 5.84 -7.56
C TYR A 88 -8.23 5.75 -6.69
N PHE A 89 -8.36 5.09 -5.53
CA PHE A 89 -7.26 4.82 -4.62
C PHE A 89 -7.08 3.31 -4.42
N ASN A 90 -5.89 2.81 -4.77
CA ASN A 90 -5.57 1.38 -4.67
C ASN A 90 -5.44 0.88 -3.20
N SER A 91 -5.27 1.81 -2.25
CA SER A 91 -5.10 1.53 -0.83
C SER A 91 -5.57 2.70 0.04
N ALA A 92 -5.81 2.43 1.33
CA ALA A 92 -6.15 3.46 2.30
C ALA A 92 -5.01 4.47 2.52
N CYS A 93 -3.75 4.02 2.43
CA CYS A 93 -2.60 4.92 2.55
C CYS A 93 -2.52 5.91 1.38
N CYS A 94 -2.91 5.50 0.17
CA CYS A 94 -2.98 6.39 -0.99
C CYS A 94 -4.04 7.49 -0.80
N ALA A 95 -5.23 7.13 -0.31
CA ALA A 95 -6.26 8.12 0.02
C ALA A 95 -5.85 9.07 1.15
N CYS A 96 -5.13 8.57 2.16
CA CYS A 96 -4.57 9.41 3.23
C CYS A 96 -3.53 10.40 2.70
N ALA A 97 -2.56 9.92 1.91
CA ALA A 97 -1.55 10.75 1.28
C ALA A 97 -2.18 11.85 0.40
N PHE A 98 -3.22 11.50 -0.35
CA PHE A 98 -4.01 12.44 -1.13
C PHE A 98 -4.69 13.50 -0.23
N SER A 99 -5.40 13.06 0.81
CA SER A 99 -6.20 13.95 1.67
C SER A 99 -5.34 14.90 2.51
N CYS A 100 -4.14 14.46 2.89
CA CYS A 100 -3.18 15.26 3.64
C CYS A 100 -2.17 15.98 2.74
N GLU A 101 -2.27 15.82 1.42
CA GLU A 101 -1.38 16.43 0.45
C GLU A 101 0.12 16.11 0.67
N VAL A 102 0.45 14.91 1.16
CA VAL A 102 1.82 14.46 1.46
C VAL A 102 2.25 13.34 0.50
N PRO A 103 3.57 13.11 0.32
CA PRO A 103 4.06 11.95 -0.42
C PRO A 103 3.65 10.63 0.26
N CYS A 104 3.20 9.67 -0.55
CA CYS A 104 2.83 8.34 -0.08
C CYS A 104 4.01 7.64 0.63
N PHE A 105 3.78 7.16 1.86
CA PHE A 105 4.83 6.47 2.62
C PHE A 105 5.30 5.16 1.98
N SER A 106 4.43 4.50 1.21
CA SER A 106 4.72 3.21 0.58
C SER A 106 5.49 3.35 -0.73
N LEU A 107 5.86 4.57 -1.15
CA LEU A 107 6.59 4.86 -2.39
C LEU A 107 5.94 4.28 -3.64
N CYS A 108 4.60 4.32 -3.69
CA CYS A 108 3.85 3.63 -4.74
C CYS A 108 4.22 4.11 -6.15
N TRP A 109 4.69 5.35 -6.34
CA TRP A 109 5.16 5.89 -7.62
C TRP A 109 6.41 5.18 -8.15
N THR A 110 7.20 4.54 -7.29
CA THR A 110 8.36 3.73 -7.70
C THR A 110 7.99 2.27 -8.06
N THR A 111 6.69 1.96 -8.07
CA THR A 111 6.12 0.62 -8.25
C THR A 111 4.88 0.68 -9.15
N ASN A 112 4.28 -0.47 -9.45
CA ASN A 112 3.03 -0.55 -10.21
C ASN A 112 1.77 -0.32 -9.34
N MET A 113 1.91 0.21 -8.12
CA MET A 113 0.79 0.43 -7.19
C MET A 113 0.18 1.84 -7.26
N CYS A 114 0.88 2.81 -7.86
CA CYS A 114 0.40 4.18 -8.00
C CYS A 114 -0.82 4.25 -8.93
N THR A 115 -1.81 5.07 -8.57
CA THR A 115 -3.00 5.31 -9.40
C THR A 115 -2.92 6.59 -10.23
N ASN A 116 -1.78 7.30 -10.18
CA ASN A 116 -1.55 8.58 -10.86
C ASN A 116 -2.65 9.62 -10.58
N CYS A 117 -3.14 9.66 -9.34
CA CYS A 117 -4.04 10.71 -8.87
C CYS A 117 -3.34 12.08 -8.82
N SER A 118 -4.14 13.15 -8.68
CA SER A 118 -3.66 14.54 -8.68
C SER A 118 -2.81 14.95 -7.47
N ASN A 119 -2.52 14.06 -6.52
CA ASN A 119 -1.63 14.38 -5.39
C ASN A 119 -0.18 14.62 -5.79
N ARG A 120 0.28 14.10 -6.94
CA ARG A 120 1.66 14.25 -7.46
C ARG A 120 2.74 14.00 -6.39
N CYS A 121 2.71 12.79 -5.80
CA CYS A 121 3.51 12.45 -4.62
C CYS A 121 5.01 12.71 -4.79
N GLU A 122 5.55 12.49 -5.99
CA GLU A 122 6.98 12.66 -6.30
C GLU A 122 7.45 14.12 -6.28
N GLU A 123 6.56 15.08 -6.50
CA GLU A 123 6.88 16.51 -6.43
C GLU A 123 6.95 17.03 -4.98
N LYS A 124 6.47 16.22 -4.03
CA LYS A 124 6.30 16.60 -2.62
C LYS A 124 7.33 15.92 -1.71
N LEU A 125 8.42 15.42 -2.28
CA LEU A 125 9.43 14.71 -1.51
C LEU A 125 10.14 15.67 -0.55
N PRO A 126 10.38 15.24 0.70
CA PRO A 126 11.16 16.05 1.63
C PRO A 126 12.59 16.21 1.10
N HIS A 127 13.17 17.38 1.40
CA HIS A 127 14.61 17.56 1.32
C HIS A 127 15.29 16.56 2.26
N VAL A 128 16.37 15.93 1.80
CA VAL A 128 17.12 14.93 2.56
C VAL A 128 18.59 15.24 2.43
N ASP A 129 19.22 15.52 3.56
CA ASP A 129 20.65 15.73 3.66
C ASP A 129 21.39 14.42 3.94
N VAL A 130 22.63 14.33 3.47
CA VAL A 130 23.48 13.14 3.62
C VAL A 130 23.81 12.87 5.09
N ASP A 131 24.05 13.92 5.88
CA ASP A 131 24.40 13.81 7.29
C ASP A 131 23.20 13.35 8.12
N ASP A 132 21.99 13.85 7.82
CA ASP A 132 20.74 13.43 8.46
C ASP A 132 20.48 11.93 8.25
N VAL A 133 20.76 11.44 7.05
CA VAL A 133 20.61 10.02 6.71
C VAL A 133 21.60 9.18 7.53
N ALA A 134 22.87 9.57 7.58
CA ALA A 134 23.90 8.86 8.34
C ALA A 134 23.59 8.84 9.85
N GLN A 135 23.17 9.99 10.41
CA GLN A 135 22.77 10.11 11.80
C GLN A 135 21.53 9.27 12.13
N THR A 136 20.54 9.25 11.23
CA THR A 136 19.33 8.44 11.41
C THR A 136 19.66 6.95 11.39
N LEU A 137 20.54 6.49 10.48
CA LEU A 137 21.01 5.10 10.46
C LEU A 137 21.72 4.74 11.78
N TYR A 138 22.59 5.61 12.27
CA TYR A 138 23.29 5.40 13.54
C TYR A 138 22.32 5.34 14.73
N SER A 139 21.34 6.24 14.77
CA SER A 139 20.34 6.28 15.84
C SER A 139 19.43 5.05 15.86
N LEU A 140 19.08 4.52 14.68
CA LEU A 140 18.19 3.36 14.56
C LEU A 140 18.91 2.03 14.77
N ALA A 141 20.12 1.88 14.22
CA ALA A 141 20.81 0.59 14.11
C ALA A 141 22.15 0.54 14.84
N GLY A 142 22.65 1.66 15.37
CA GLY A 142 23.99 1.77 15.95
C GLY A 142 25.12 1.65 14.91
N VAL A 143 24.81 1.80 13.62
CA VAL A 143 25.74 1.58 12.51
C VAL A 143 26.16 2.90 11.89
N LYS A 144 27.47 3.06 11.65
CA LYS A 144 28.00 4.21 10.93
C LYS A 144 28.03 3.91 9.43
N ALA A 145 27.57 4.86 8.62
CA ALA A 145 27.70 4.76 7.17
C ALA A 145 29.13 5.12 6.74
N ILE A 146 29.69 4.33 5.81
CA ILE A 146 30.96 4.61 5.11
C ILE A 146 30.73 5.67 4.04
N ASP A 147 29.63 5.56 3.30
CA ASP A 147 29.26 6.45 2.21
C ASP A 147 27.73 6.49 2.11
N VAL A 148 27.20 7.66 1.77
CA VAL A 148 25.77 7.90 1.62
C VAL A 148 25.55 8.71 0.36
N LYS A 149 24.74 8.17 -0.56
CA LYS A 149 24.35 8.88 -1.79
C LYS A 149 22.84 9.00 -1.86
N VAL A 150 22.38 10.24 -1.88
CA VAL A 150 20.96 10.57 -2.02
C VAL A 150 20.68 10.89 -3.48
N SER A 151 19.64 10.28 -4.02
CA SER A 151 19.09 10.59 -5.34
C SER A 151 17.60 10.88 -5.20
N GLU A 152 16.94 11.25 -6.30
CA GLU A 152 15.53 11.64 -6.30
C GLU A 152 14.61 10.59 -5.65
N HIS A 153 14.81 9.30 -5.96
CA HIS A 153 13.94 8.22 -5.46
C HIS A 153 14.65 7.15 -4.64
N LYS A 154 15.97 7.26 -4.45
CA LYS A 154 16.79 6.22 -3.79
C LYS A 154 17.83 6.84 -2.86
N VAL A 155 18.16 6.10 -1.80
CA VAL A 155 19.30 6.37 -0.93
C VAL A 155 20.17 5.13 -0.92
N LEU A 156 21.43 5.28 -1.32
CA LEU A 156 22.44 4.23 -1.25
C LEU A 156 23.22 4.41 0.04
N LEU A 157 23.17 3.40 0.91
CA LEU A 157 23.90 3.34 2.16
C LEU A 157 25.00 2.30 2.03
N LYS A 158 26.24 2.74 2.20
CA LYS A 158 27.39 1.85 2.29
C LYS A 158 27.80 1.69 3.74
N VAL A 159 27.96 0.46 4.20
CA VAL A 159 28.38 0.13 5.58
C VAL A 159 29.46 -0.93 5.57
N ASP A 160 30.14 -1.13 6.69
CA ASP A 160 31.08 -2.24 6.85
C ASP A 160 30.35 -3.59 6.77
N LYS A 161 31.00 -4.60 6.20
CA LYS A 161 30.43 -5.96 6.05
C LYS A 161 29.95 -6.58 7.35
N GLU A 162 30.61 -6.29 8.47
CA GLU A 162 30.20 -6.76 9.78
C GLU A 162 28.95 -6.03 10.29
N ASP A 163 28.86 -4.73 10.04
CA ASP A 163 27.75 -3.87 10.44
C ASP A 163 26.49 -4.07 9.59
N ALA A 164 26.63 -4.52 8.34
CA ALA A 164 25.49 -4.84 7.48
C ALA A 164 24.52 -5.84 8.15
N LYS A 165 25.03 -6.76 8.99
CA LYS A 165 24.23 -7.74 9.73
C LYS A 165 23.37 -7.12 10.84
N LYS A 166 23.72 -5.94 11.33
CA LYS A 166 22.98 -5.19 12.36
C LYS A 166 21.81 -4.40 11.76
N VAL A 167 21.84 -4.14 10.45
CA VAL A 167 20.81 -3.38 9.75
C VAL A 167 19.66 -4.31 9.36
N ALA A 168 18.65 -4.39 10.23
CA ALA A 168 17.43 -5.15 9.97
C ALA A 168 16.51 -4.47 8.94
N ASP A 169 15.63 -5.25 8.30
CA ASP A 169 14.61 -4.77 7.37
C ASP A 169 13.72 -3.68 7.98
N ALA A 170 13.45 -3.75 9.28
CA ALA A 170 12.68 -2.73 10.00
C ALA A 170 13.38 -1.35 10.01
N HIS A 171 14.72 -1.32 10.13
CA HIS A 171 15.49 -0.08 10.05
C HIS A 171 15.42 0.50 8.63
N LEU A 172 15.60 -0.33 7.61
CA LEU A 172 15.50 0.07 6.20
C LEU A 172 14.10 0.58 5.86
N PHE A 173 13.05 -0.07 6.36
CA PHE A 173 11.66 0.34 6.17
C PHE A 173 11.34 1.67 6.87
N THR A 174 11.91 1.88 8.06
CA THR A 174 11.76 3.15 8.81
C THR A 174 12.45 4.28 8.05
N LEU A 175 13.69 4.10 7.62
CA LEU A 175 14.41 5.06 6.78
C LEU A 175 13.66 5.34 5.47
N GLN A 176 13.15 4.30 4.79
CA GLN A 176 12.35 4.45 3.58
C GLN A 176 11.13 5.35 3.82
N THR A 177 10.45 5.12 4.95
CA THR A 177 9.27 5.88 5.34
C THR A 177 9.66 7.34 5.60
N LEU A 178 10.66 7.60 6.45
CA LEU A 178 11.07 8.97 6.80
C LEU A 178 11.56 9.77 5.59
N LEU A 179 12.44 9.17 4.79
CA LEU A 179 13.13 9.84 3.68
C LEU A 179 12.31 9.86 2.39
N ARG A 180 11.19 9.13 2.36
CA ARG A 180 10.33 8.92 1.18
C ARG A 180 11.12 8.45 -0.06
N ARG A 181 12.14 7.61 0.15
CA ARG A 181 13.06 7.10 -0.88
C ARG A 181 13.41 5.65 -0.62
N ARG A 182 13.61 4.86 -1.67
CA ARG A 182 13.98 3.44 -1.54
C ARG A 182 15.40 3.32 -1.00
N ILE A 183 15.57 2.56 0.07
CA ILE A 183 16.88 2.36 0.70
C ILE A 183 17.58 1.15 0.09
N MET A 184 18.82 1.34 -0.31
CA MET A 184 19.67 0.31 -0.90
C MET A 184 20.92 0.17 -0.02
N LEU A 185 21.06 -0.95 0.67
CA LEU A 185 22.21 -1.24 1.52
C LEU A 185 23.28 -1.99 0.72
N ALA A 186 24.51 -1.49 0.78
CA ALA A 186 25.70 -2.14 0.23
C ALA A 186 26.73 -2.34 1.35
N SER A 187 27.45 -3.45 1.31
CA SER A 187 28.56 -3.74 2.22
C SER A 187 29.90 -3.68 1.51
N SER A 188 30.93 -3.15 2.18
CA SER A 188 32.34 -3.36 1.81
C SER A 188 33.05 -4.28 2.78
#